data_AF-A0A2V9K380-F1
#
_entry.id   AF-A0A2V9K380-F1
#
_cell.length_a   1.000
_cell.length_b   1.000
_cell.length_c   1.000
_cell.angle_alpha   90.00
_cell.angle_beta   90.00
_cell.angle_gamma   90.00
#
_symmetry.space_group_name_H-M   'P 1'
#
loop_
_entity.id
_entity.type
_entity.pdbx_description
1 polymer ?
#
loop_
_entity_poly.entity_id
_entity_poly.type
_entity_poly.pdbx_seq_one_letter_code
_entity_poly.pdbx_strand_id
1 'polypeptide(L)'
;MVVGVMGAVPLLGGSAVVGSVAGSMNATIGGHALLPNTTIFSGDSLQVNDGVAVVALDKASRMVLGRETTASFLKSSDEVTVLLSRGNLSMYHTGEGVALRVKIGD
;
A
#
# COMPACT_ATOMS: atom_id res chain seq x y z
N MET A 1 -24.99 40.07 -14.15
CA MET A 1 -24.27 38.85 -14.59
C MET A 1 -23.21 38.56 -13.54
N VAL A 2 -23.37 37.50 -12.75
CA VAL A 2 -22.39 37.09 -11.73
C VAL A 2 -21.48 36.07 -12.39
N VAL A 3 -20.21 36.43 -12.58
CA VAL A 3 -19.18 35.53 -13.11
C VAL A 3 -18.67 34.68 -11.95
N GLY A 4 -19.00 33.39 -11.97
CA GLY A 4 -18.52 32.42 -11.01
C GLY A 4 -17.06 32.06 -11.29
N VAL A 5 -16.19 32.30 -10.31
CA VAL A 5 -14.83 31.71 -10.30
C VAL A 5 -14.98 30.25 -9.88
N MET A 6 -15.01 29.35 -10.85
CA MET A 6 -14.70 27.94 -10.61
C MET A 6 -13.19 27.85 -10.37
N GLY A 7 -12.79 27.76 -9.11
CA GLY A 7 -11.43 27.40 -8.75
C GLY A 7 -11.16 25.97 -9.23
N ALA A 8 -10.38 25.84 -10.29
CA ALA A 8 -9.81 24.55 -10.70
C ALA A 8 -8.85 24.13 -9.59
N VAL A 9 -9.31 23.27 -8.67
CA VAL A 9 -8.37 22.54 -7.81
C VAL A 9 -7.57 21.62 -8.73
N PRO A 10 -6.23 21.72 -8.76
CA PRO A 10 -5.45 20.72 -9.46
C PRO A 10 -5.70 19.40 -8.74
N LEU A 11 -6.46 18.51 -9.37
CA LEU A 11 -6.42 17.09 -9.04
C LEU A 11 -5.01 16.65 -9.42
N LEU A 12 -4.09 16.74 -8.46
CA LEU A 12 -2.76 16.14 -8.54
C LEU A 12 -3.00 14.63 -8.67
N GLY A 13 -3.11 14.15 -9.90
CA GLY A 13 -3.36 12.75 -10.26
C GLY A 13 -2.17 11.82 -10.01
N GLY A 14 -1.34 12.14 -9.01
CA GLY A 14 -0.30 11.25 -8.51
C GLY A 14 -0.92 10.31 -7.49
N SER A 15 -0.82 9.01 -7.71
CA SER A 15 -1.24 8.05 -6.69
C SER A 15 -0.41 8.26 -5.42
N ALA A 16 -1.06 8.29 -4.26
CA ALA A 16 -0.39 8.57 -3.00
C ALA A 16 0.56 7.44 -2.61
N VAL A 17 1.77 7.79 -2.16
CA VAL A 17 2.78 6.81 -1.74
C VAL A 17 2.33 6.15 -0.44
N VAL A 18 2.28 4.81 -0.47
CA VAL A 18 1.99 3.97 0.70
C VAL A 18 3.28 3.64 1.46
N GLY A 19 4.34 3.33 0.73
CA GLY A 19 5.60 2.90 1.30
C GLY A 19 6.56 2.35 0.24
N SER A 20 7.52 1.55 0.67
CA SER A 20 8.50 0.91 -0.21
C SER A 20 8.74 -0.54 0.18
N VAL A 21 9.18 -1.35 -0.77
CA VAL A 21 9.53 -2.74 -0.52
C VAL A 21 10.93 -2.79 0.10
N ALA A 22 11.03 -3.24 1.34
CA ALA A 22 12.31 -3.49 2.00
C ALA A 22 12.96 -4.78 1.47
N GLY A 23 12.15 -5.78 1.10
CA GLY A 23 12.61 -7.02 0.50
C GLY A 23 11.47 -7.91 0.06
N SER A 24 11.74 -8.80 -0.88
CA SER A 24 10.75 -9.70 -1.46
C SER A 24 11.39 -10.99 -1.93
N MET A 25 10.63 -12.06 -1.89
CA MET A 25 10.95 -13.35 -2.49
C MET A 25 9.66 -13.91 -3.08
N ASN A 26 9.70 -14.26 -4.37
CA ASN A 26 8.57 -14.84 -5.10
C ASN A 26 7.25 -14.04 -4.96
N ALA A 27 7.38 -12.71 -5.07
CA ALA A 27 6.27 -11.77 -4.99
C ALA A 27 6.21 -10.91 -6.26
N THR A 28 5.03 -10.42 -6.59
CA THR A 28 4.77 -9.52 -7.70
C THR A 28 3.95 -8.32 -7.27
N ILE A 29 4.06 -7.21 -7.99
CA ILE A 29 3.20 -6.03 -7.85
C ILE A 29 2.75 -5.60 -9.25
N GLY A 30 1.44 -5.41 -9.42
CA GLY A 30 0.87 -5.11 -10.74
C GLY A 30 1.28 -6.13 -11.82
N GLY A 31 1.43 -7.41 -11.45
CA GLY A 31 1.85 -8.49 -12.34
C GLY A 31 3.36 -8.61 -12.62
N HIS A 32 4.19 -7.71 -12.13
CA HIS A 32 5.64 -7.72 -12.35
C HIS A 32 6.38 -8.19 -11.11
N ALA A 33 7.55 -8.82 -11.29
CA ALA A 33 8.38 -9.24 -10.18
C ALA A 33 8.67 -8.09 -9.21
N LEU A 34 8.43 -8.32 -7.92
CA LEU A 34 8.62 -7.33 -6.88
C LEU A 34 10.11 -7.28 -6.52
N LEU A 35 10.71 -6.09 -6.62
CA LEU A 35 12.11 -5.87 -6.30
C LEU A 35 12.26 -5.03 -5.02
N PRO A 36 13.39 -5.15 -4.31
CA PRO A 36 13.72 -4.22 -3.22
C PRO A 36 13.76 -2.77 -3.71
N ASN A 37 13.36 -1.84 -2.85
CA ASN A 37 13.23 -0.41 -3.10
C ASN A 37 12.13 -0.01 -4.11
N THR A 38 11.30 -0.94 -4.58
CA THR A 38 10.09 -0.59 -5.32
C THR A 38 9.16 0.25 -4.45
N THR A 39 8.67 1.38 -4.97
CA THR A 39 7.68 2.21 -4.29
C THR A 39 6.29 1.60 -4.49
N ILE A 40 5.53 1.51 -3.40
CA ILE A 40 4.13 1.07 -3.42
C ILE A 40 3.25 2.32 -3.37
N PHE A 41 2.31 2.37 -4.31
CA PHE A 41 1.33 3.43 -4.43
C PHE A 41 -0.07 2.93 -4.07
N SER A 42 -0.96 3.88 -3.76
CA SER A 42 -2.38 3.57 -3.62
C SER A 42 -2.93 2.96 -4.90
N GLY A 43 -3.73 1.90 -4.77
CA GLY A 43 -4.24 1.11 -5.90
C GLY A 43 -3.33 -0.02 -6.34
N ASP A 44 -2.09 -0.11 -5.86
CA ASP A 44 -1.23 -1.24 -6.18
C ASP A 44 -1.76 -2.53 -5.55
N SER A 45 -1.67 -3.61 -6.32
CA SER A 45 -1.96 -4.98 -5.86
C SER A 45 -0.66 -5.78 -5.82
N LEU A 46 -0.35 -6.31 -4.64
CA LEU A 46 0.80 -7.16 -4.37
C LEU A 46 0.33 -8.59 -4.15
N GLN A 47 1.00 -9.51 -4.83
CA GLN A 47 0.76 -10.94 -4.72
C GLN A 47 2.05 -11.65 -4.31
N VAL A 48 1.97 -12.46 -3.26
CA VAL A 48 3.04 -13.35 -2.82
C VAL A 48 2.61 -14.77 -3.10
N ASN A 49 3.41 -15.50 -3.88
CA ASN A 49 3.17 -16.92 -4.14
C ASN A 49 3.86 -17.73 -3.03
N ASP A 50 4.78 -18.63 -3.37
CA ASP A 50 5.60 -19.34 -2.40
C ASP A 50 6.79 -18.48 -1.92
N GLY A 51 6.52 -17.49 -1.05
CA GLY A 51 7.55 -16.57 -0.60
C GLY A 51 7.10 -15.58 0.48
N VAL A 52 7.68 -14.37 0.43
CA VAL A 52 7.43 -13.29 1.40
C VAL A 52 7.62 -11.93 0.75
N ALA A 53 6.87 -10.92 1.19
CA ALA A 53 7.16 -9.53 0.89
C ALA A 53 7.19 -8.70 2.18
N VAL A 54 8.20 -7.86 2.32
CA VAL A 54 8.35 -6.91 3.44
C VAL A 54 8.20 -5.51 2.88
N VAL A 55 7.21 -4.79 3.38
CA VAL A 55 6.91 -3.42 3.02
C VAL A 55 7.26 -2.52 4.20
N ALA A 56 8.18 -1.58 3.98
CA ALA A 56 8.41 -0.46 4.87
C ALA A 56 7.34 0.61 4.64
N LEU A 57 6.69 1.01 5.72
CA LEU A 57 5.72 2.09 5.74
C LEU A 57 6.37 3.33 6.37
N ASP A 58 5.60 4.38 6.62
CA ASP A 58 6.13 5.56 7.32
C ASP A 58 6.64 5.22 8.73
N LYS A 59 7.50 6.10 9.27
CA LYS A 59 7.86 6.14 10.69
C LYS A 59 8.26 4.78 11.30
N ALA A 60 9.00 3.98 10.52
CA ALA A 60 9.47 2.63 10.87
C ALA A 60 8.37 1.58 11.10
N SER A 61 7.12 1.88 10.75
CA SER A 61 6.09 0.86 10.61
C SER A 61 6.44 -0.08 9.46
N ARG A 62 6.04 -1.34 9.56
CA ARG A 62 6.32 -2.35 8.55
C ARG A 62 5.21 -3.38 8.46
N MET A 63 5.06 -3.92 7.26
CA MET A 63 4.15 -5.01 6.95
C MET A 63 4.93 -6.16 6.35
N VAL A 64 4.56 -7.39 6.74
CA VAL A 64 5.11 -8.61 6.17
C VAL A 64 3.95 -9.43 5.62
N LEU A 65 3.96 -9.68 4.32
CA LEU A 65 2.98 -10.50 3.62
C LEU A 65 3.59 -11.89 3.41
N GLY A 66 2.89 -12.91 3.89
CA GLY A 66 3.36 -14.30 3.80
C GLY A 66 3.02 -14.95 2.48
N ARG A 67 3.33 -16.24 2.37
CA ARG A 67 2.99 -17.06 1.21
C ARG A 67 1.50 -17.04 0.89
N GLU A 68 1.17 -17.25 -0.38
CA GLU A 68 -0.22 -17.33 -0.87
C GLU A 68 -1.08 -16.14 -0.46
N THR A 69 -0.48 -14.94 -0.49
CA THR A 69 -1.11 -13.70 -0.03
C THR A 69 -1.36 -12.77 -1.19
N THR A 70 -2.59 -12.25 -1.28
CA THR A 70 -2.96 -11.19 -2.21
C THR A 70 -3.52 -10.03 -1.42
N ALA A 71 -2.92 -8.86 -1.58
CA ALA A 71 -3.34 -7.64 -0.92
C ALA A 71 -3.27 -6.44 -1.85
N SER A 72 -4.20 -5.52 -1.70
CA SER A 72 -4.17 -4.21 -2.36
C SER A 72 -4.03 -3.09 -1.34
N PHE A 73 -3.37 -2.00 -1.72
CA PHE A 73 -3.09 -0.90 -0.82
C PHE A 73 -3.94 0.32 -1.18
N LEU A 74 -4.50 0.99 -0.17
CA LEU A 74 -5.17 2.27 -0.32
C LEU A 74 -4.54 3.26 0.64
N LYS A 75 -4.28 4.48 0.16
CA LYS A 75 -3.76 5.58 0.96
C LYS A 75 -4.75 6.74 0.95
N SER A 76 -5.18 7.16 2.14
CA SER A 76 -5.81 8.45 2.39
C SER A 76 -4.81 9.38 3.08
N SER A 77 -5.22 10.62 3.41
CA SER A 77 -4.36 11.63 4.04
C SER A 77 -3.61 11.08 5.26
N ASP A 78 -4.33 10.42 6.17
CA ASP A 78 -3.81 10.04 7.49
C ASP A 78 -3.87 8.53 7.75
N GLU A 79 -4.21 7.75 6.73
CA GLU A 79 -4.46 6.31 6.87
C GLU A 79 -3.94 5.52 5.67
N VAL A 80 -3.37 4.34 5.95
CA VAL A 80 -3.14 3.28 4.97
C VAL A 80 -4.10 2.13 5.30
N THR A 81 -4.93 1.76 4.33
CA THR A 81 -5.76 0.57 4.41
C THR A 81 -5.20 -0.50 3.49
N VAL A 82 -5.01 -1.70 4.03
CA VAL A 82 -4.68 -2.88 3.25
C VAL A 82 -5.90 -3.75 3.11
N LEU A 83 -6.29 -3.98 1.85
CA LEU A 83 -7.36 -4.88 1.46
C LEU A 83 -6.76 -6.27 1.30
N LEU A 84 -6.92 -7.13 2.31
CA LEU A 84 -6.44 -8.50 2.29
C LEU A 84 -7.50 -9.40 1.65
N SER A 85 -7.23 -9.85 0.43
CA SER A 85 -8.15 -10.75 -0.31
C SER A 85 -7.92 -12.22 0.05
N ARG A 86 -6.66 -12.61 0.31
CA ARG A 86 -6.26 -13.97 0.67
C ARG A 86 -4.95 -13.95 1.43
N GLY A 87 -4.74 -14.94 2.29
CA GLY A 87 -3.44 -15.25 2.89
C GLY A 87 -3.29 -14.65 4.28
N ASN A 88 -2.06 -14.26 4.62
CA ASN A 88 -1.74 -13.72 5.92
C ASN A 88 -0.79 -12.53 5.82
N LEU A 89 -0.96 -11.60 6.75
CA LEU A 89 -0.03 -10.51 6.93
C LEU A 89 0.24 -10.30 8.42
N SER A 90 1.44 -9.82 8.72
CA SER A 90 1.82 -9.31 10.03
C SER A 90 2.15 -7.84 9.92
N MET A 91 1.71 -7.06 10.89
CA MET A 91 1.96 -5.63 10.94
C MET A 91 2.66 -5.25 12.23
N TYR A 92 3.64 -4.37 12.10
CA TYR A 92 4.26 -3.68 13.20
C TYR A 92 4.01 -2.19 13.01
N HIS A 93 3.28 -1.59 13.95
CA HIS A 93 3.00 -0.17 14.00
C HIS A 93 3.68 0.41 15.24
N THR A 94 4.46 1.45 15.05
CA THR A 94 5.23 2.11 16.12
C THR A 94 4.36 3.03 16.99
N GLY A 95 3.10 3.29 16.61
CA GLY A 95 2.20 4.24 17.27
C GLY A 95 2.47 5.70 16.86
N GLU A 96 3.60 5.96 16.22
CA GLU A 96 3.93 7.21 15.54
C GLU A 96 3.82 6.97 14.03
N GLY A 97 3.00 7.76 13.32
CA GLY A 97 2.80 7.60 11.87
C GLY A 97 1.35 7.59 11.47
N VAL A 98 1.09 7.20 10.22
CA VAL A 98 -0.27 7.09 9.67
C VAL A 98 -1.00 5.90 10.28
N ALA A 99 -2.32 6.03 10.45
CA ALA A 99 -3.15 4.93 10.91
C ALA A 99 -3.03 3.76 9.93
N LEU A 100 -2.91 2.54 10.44
CA LEU A 100 -2.85 1.34 9.62
C LEU A 100 -4.08 0.47 9.87
N ARG A 101 -4.79 0.12 8.80
CA ARG A 101 -5.97 -0.74 8.84
C ARG A 101 -5.81 -1.93 7.92
N VAL A 102 -6.39 -3.05 8.34
CA VAL A 102 -6.56 -4.24 7.51
C VAL A 102 -8.05 -4.48 7.34
N LYS A 103 -8.51 -4.51 6.09
CA LYS A 103 -9.85 -4.96 5.72
C LYS A 103 -9.72 -6.33 5.07
N ILE A 104 -10.49 -7.30 5.54
CA ILE A 104 -10.52 -8.66 4.99
C ILE A 104 -11.82 -8.84 4.22
N GLY A 105 -11.73 -9.26 2.97
CA GLY A 105 -12.89 -9.37 2.09
C GLY A 105 -13.49 -8.03 1.68
N ASP A 106 -14.66 -8.10 1.04
CA ASP A 106 -15.47 -6.94 0.63
C ASP A 106 -16.50 -6.54 1.70
#